data_AF-A0A3D1M7Y7-F1
#
_entry.id   AF-A0A3D1M7Y7-F1
#
_cell.length_a   1.000
_cell.length_b   1.000
_cell.length_c   1.000
_cell.angle_alpha   90.00
_cell.angle_beta   90.00
_cell.angle_gamma   90.00
#
_symmetry.space_group_name_H-M   'P 1'
#
loop_
_entity.id
_entity.type
_entity.pdbx_description
1 polymer ?
#
loop_
_entity_poly.entity_id
_entity_poly.type
_entity_poly.pdbx_seq_one_letter_code
_entity_poly.pdbx_strand_id
1 'polypeptide(L)'
;MAIEVKLQAFEGPLDLLLHLIEKNKIDIYDIPIAEITDQYLEYVRQMDHEDLDTTSEFMLMAATLIDIKCRMLLPREVNEEGEEEDPRDELVRQLLEYKEYKLLSMKLRDYMENAGDVVTRKQ
;
A
#
# COMPACT_ATOMS: atom_id res chain seq x y z
N MET A 1 -18.51 10.53 -22.72
CA MET A 1 -18.68 10.00 -21.36
C MET A 1 -17.29 9.93 -20.76
N ALA A 2 -16.86 11.02 -20.11
CA ALA A 2 -15.63 10.99 -19.34
C ALA A 2 -15.99 10.34 -18.01
N ILE A 3 -15.42 9.17 -17.74
CA ILE A 3 -15.52 8.57 -16.42
C ILE A 3 -14.61 9.42 -15.56
N GLU A 4 -15.19 10.36 -14.81
CA GLU A 4 -14.51 11.01 -13.69
C GLU A 4 -14.19 9.91 -12.68
N VAL A 5 -13.00 9.34 -12.82
CA VAL A 5 -12.40 8.54 -11.76
C VAL A 5 -12.09 9.55 -10.67
N LYS A 6 -13.00 9.71 -9.70
CA LYS A 6 -12.67 10.38 -8.45
C LYS A 6 -11.44 9.65 -7.91
N LEU A 7 -10.27 10.28 -7.96
CA LEU A 7 -9.11 9.78 -7.26
C LEU A 7 -9.57 9.54 -5.83
N GLN A 8 -9.52 8.29 -5.39
CA GLN A 8 -9.65 8.00 -3.97
C GLN A 8 -8.46 8.72 -3.33
N ALA A 9 -8.74 9.60 -2.36
CA ALA A 9 -7.70 10.18 -1.53
C ALA A 9 -7.12 9.03 -0.70
N PHE A 10 -6.06 8.41 -1.21
CA PHE A 10 -5.32 7.38 -0.49
C PHE A 10 -4.50 8.03 0.62
N GLU A 11 -4.42 7.37 1.77
CA GLU A 11 -3.62 7.86 2.91
C GLU A 11 -2.12 7.59 2.75
N GLY A 12 -1.66 7.23 1.55
CA GLY A 12 -0.26 6.98 1.22
C GLY A 12 -0.05 5.87 0.17
N PRO A 13 1.22 5.55 -0.16
CA PRO A 13 1.55 4.57 -1.18
C PRO A 13 1.20 3.13 -0.80
N LEU A 14 1.32 2.76 0.48
CA LEU A 14 0.94 1.43 0.96
C LEU A 14 -0.58 1.19 0.86
N ASP A 15 -1.38 2.23 1.08
CA ASP A 15 -2.83 2.16 0.96
C ASP A 15 -3.26 1.93 -0.50
N LEU A 16 -2.63 2.65 -1.42
CA LEU A 16 -2.81 2.43 -2.86
C LEU A 16 -2.42 1.00 -3.25
N LEU A 17 -1.29 0.50 -2.76
CA LEU A 17 -0.86 -0.88 -3.05
C LEU A 17 -1.85 -1.92 -2.52
N LEU A 18 -2.33 -1.79 -1.28
CA LEU A 18 -3.38 -2.67 -0.76
C LEU A 18 -4.65 -2.61 -1.60
N HIS A 19 -5.08 -1.41 -2.01
CA HIS A 19 -6.23 -1.25 -2.89
C HIS A 19 -6.04 -2.00 -4.23
N LEU A 20 -4.87 -1.88 -4.86
CA LEU A 20 -4.57 -2.57 -6.11
C LEU A 20 -4.53 -4.10 -5.93
N ILE A 21 -3.95 -4.59 -4.83
CA ILE A 21 -3.92 -6.03 -4.49
C ILE A 21 -5.34 -6.57 -4.32
N GLU A 22 -6.18 -5.88 -3.55
CA GLU A 22 -7.58 -6.27 -3.32
C GLU A 22 -8.39 -6.24 -4.61
N LYS A 23 -8.24 -5.17 -5.41
CA LYS A 23 -8.95 -4.99 -6.69
C LYS A 23 -8.64 -6.11 -7.68
N ASN A 24 -7.37 -6.54 -7.74
CA ASN A 24 -6.92 -7.60 -8.65
C ASN A 24 -7.06 -9.01 -8.05
N LYS A 25 -7.54 -9.13 -6.79
CA LYS A 25 -7.64 -10.40 -6.05
C LYS A 25 -6.31 -11.15 -5.98
N ILE A 26 -5.23 -10.40 -5.80
CA ILE A 26 -3.88 -10.92 -5.65
C ILE A 26 -3.67 -11.39 -4.21
N ASP A 27 -2.95 -12.50 -4.03
CA ASP A 27 -2.47 -12.91 -2.71
C ASP A 27 -1.33 -11.98 -2.26
N ILE A 28 -1.43 -11.43 -1.05
CA ILE A 28 -0.42 -10.55 -0.48
C ILE A 28 0.93 -11.25 -0.27
N TYR A 29 0.95 -12.59 -0.17
CA TYR A 29 2.17 -13.37 -0.08
C TYR A 29 2.78 -13.72 -1.44
N ASP A 30 2.02 -13.58 -2.53
CA ASP A 30 2.51 -13.85 -3.89
C ASP A 30 2.12 -12.72 -4.85
N ILE A 31 2.75 -11.57 -4.63
CA ILE A 31 2.46 -10.36 -5.41
C ILE A 31 3.20 -10.44 -6.76
N PRO A 32 2.50 -10.33 -7.91
CA PRO A 32 3.12 -10.19 -9.22
C PRO A 32 3.68 -8.77 -9.35
N ILE A 33 4.92 -8.57 -8.90
CA ILE A 33 5.57 -7.25 -8.85
C ILE A 33 5.55 -6.54 -10.20
N ALA A 34 5.80 -7.27 -11.30
CA ALA A 34 5.80 -6.64 -12.62
C ALA A 34 4.46 -5.93 -12.94
N GLU A 35 3.34 -6.58 -12.64
CA GLU A 35 2.00 -6.06 -12.91
C GLU A 35 1.61 -4.96 -11.91
N ILE A 36 1.91 -5.16 -10.61
CA ILE A 36 1.55 -4.19 -9.58
C ILE A 36 2.31 -2.87 -9.77
N THR A 37 3.59 -2.95 -10.16
CA THR A 37 4.43 -1.78 -10.44
C THR A 37 3.87 -0.98 -11.61
N ASP A 38 3.44 -1.65 -12.69
CA ASP A 38 2.92 -0.97 -13.87
C ASP A 38 1.58 -0.26 -13.55
N GLN A 39 0.70 -0.90 -12.77
CA GLN A 39 -0.55 -0.30 -12.30
C GLN A 39 -0.33 0.86 -11.33
N TYR A 40 0.62 0.71 -10.40
CA TYR A 40 0.98 1.74 -9.45
C TYR A 40 1.51 2.99 -10.17
N LEU A 41 2.44 2.81 -11.11
CA LEU A 41 2.98 3.90 -11.92
C LEU A 41 1.91 4.58 -12.77
N GLU A 42 0.94 3.82 -13.29
CA GLU A 42 -0.19 4.40 -14.02
C GLU A 42 -1.05 5.28 -13.12
N TYR A 43 -1.33 4.84 -11.90
CA TYR A 43 -2.07 5.64 -10.93
C TYR A 43 -1.33 6.93 -10.56
N VAL A 44 -0.03 6.82 -10.28
CA VAL A 44 0.81 7.99 -9.93
C VAL A 44 0.89 9.00 -11.08
N ARG A 45 0.90 8.54 -12.35
CA ARG A 45 0.85 9.44 -13.53
C ARG A 45 -0.48 10.15 -13.71
N GLN A 46 -1.58 9.55 -13.25
CA GLN A 46 -2.92 10.12 -13.34
C GLN A 46 -3.26 11.03 -12.15
N MET A 47 -2.43 11.01 -11.10
CA MET A 47 -2.59 11.86 -9.93
C MET A 47 -2.20 13.30 -10.25
N ASP A 48 -3.04 14.25 -9.88
CA ASP A 48 -2.75 15.67 -10.05
C ASP A 48 -1.59 16.06 -9.12
N HIS A 49 -0.50 16.58 -9.67
CA HIS A 49 0.75 16.83 -8.95
C HIS A 49 0.74 18.15 -8.15
N GLU A 50 -0.43 18.65 -7.75
CA GLU A 50 -0.55 19.93 -7.07
C GLU A 50 0.12 19.92 -5.67
N ASP A 51 0.23 18.76 -5.02
CA ASP A 51 0.96 18.57 -3.75
C ASP A 51 2.28 17.80 -3.93
N LEU A 52 3.38 18.56 -4.00
CA LEU A 52 4.75 18.03 -4.13
C LEU A 52 5.17 17.16 -2.94
N ASP A 53 4.76 17.51 -1.71
CA ASP A 53 5.14 16.77 -0.50
C ASP A 53 4.55 15.35 -0.52
N THR A 54 3.26 15.22 -0.83
CA THR A 54 2.60 13.93 -1.00
C THR A 54 3.24 13.13 -2.14
N THR A 55 3.58 13.79 -3.25
CA THR A 55 4.18 13.14 -4.41
C THR A 55 5.52 12.44 -4.09
N SER A 56 6.30 12.95 -3.12
CA SER A 56 7.61 12.40 -2.78
C SER A 56 7.58 10.96 -2.26
N GLU A 57 6.61 10.63 -1.39
CA GLU A 57 6.42 9.27 -0.86
C GLU A 57 5.99 8.30 -1.96
N PHE A 58 5.12 8.76 -2.87
CA PHE A 58 4.70 7.94 -4.00
C PHE A 58 5.84 7.67 -4.98
N MET A 59 6.72 8.66 -5.21
CA MET A 59 7.93 8.49 -6.02
C MET A 59 8.94 7.55 -5.38
N LEU A 60 9.13 7.63 -4.06
CA LEU A 60 10.00 6.70 -3.33
C LEU A 60 9.51 5.26 -3.52
N MET A 61 8.22 5.01 -3.29
CA MET A 61 7.65 3.68 -3.48
C MET A 61 7.72 3.22 -4.95
N ALA A 62 7.53 4.12 -5.91
CA ALA A 62 7.74 3.79 -7.32
C ALA A 62 9.16 3.28 -7.58
N ALA A 63 10.17 3.97 -7.04
CA ALA A 63 11.56 3.55 -7.15
C ALA A 63 11.81 2.19 -6.48
N THR A 64 11.26 1.97 -5.28
CA THR A 64 11.34 0.69 -4.56
C THR A 64 10.73 -0.45 -5.38
N LEU A 65 9.54 -0.25 -5.96
CA LEU A 65 8.88 -1.26 -6.78
C LEU A 65 9.66 -1.60 -8.07
N ILE A 66 10.31 -0.60 -8.67
CA ILE A 66 11.19 -0.81 -9.82
C ILE A 66 12.45 -1.58 -9.42
N ASP A 67 13.05 -1.25 -8.27
CA ASP A 67 14.21 -1.97 -7.74
C ASP A 67 13.89 -3.46 -7.49
N ILE A 68 12.78 -3.74 -6.80
CA ILE A 68 12.31 -5.12 -6.58
C ILE A 68 12.09 -5.83 -7.92
N LYS A 69 11.43 -5.17 -8.89
CA LYS A 69 11.22 -5.74 -10.25
C LYS A 69 12.54 -6.11 -10.91
N CYS A 70 13.56 -5.26 -10.80
CA CYS A 70 14.90 -5.51 -11.34
C CYS A 70 15.60 -6.68 -10.63
N ARG A 71 15.59 -6.71 -9.28
CA ARG A 71 16.20 -7.80 -8.49
C ARG A 71 15.55 -9.15 -8.79
N MET A 72 14.24 -9.20 -9.01
CA MET A 72 13.53 -10.42 -9.41
C MET A 72 13.91 -10.94 -10.81
N LEU A 73 14.41 -10.07 -11.70
CA LEU A 73 14.88 -10.47 -13.03
C LEU A 73 16.34 -10.96 -13.03
N LEU A 74 17.08 -10.67 -11.96
CA LEU A 74 18.47 -11.06 -11.80
C LEU A 74 18.56 -12.45 -11.12
N PRO A 75 19.73 -13.13 -11.23
CA PRO A 75 19.97 -14.35 -10.48
C PRO A 75 19.77 -14.11 -8.97
N ARG A 76 19.12 -15.06 -8.29
CA ARG A 76 18.78 -14.94 -6.87
C ARG A 76 20.04 -14.74 -6.03
N GLU A 77 20.04 -13.68 -5.24
CA GLU A 77 21.09 -13.42 -4.26
C GLU A 77 20.92 -14.41 -3.11
N VAL A 78 22.03 -15.03 -2.72
CA VAL A 78 22.06 -15.97 -1.60
C VAL A 78 22.65 -15.22 -0.41
N ASN A 79 21.95 -15.24 0.72
CA ASN A 79 22.42 -14.58 1.94
C ASN A 79 23.64 -15.33 2.55
N GLU A 80 24.22 -14.77 3.62
CA GLU A 80 25.39 -15.37 4.29
C GLU A 80 25.12 -16.79 4.83
N GLU A 81 23.85 -17.15 5.02
CA GLU A 81 23.38 -18.45 5.54
C GLU A 81 23.04 -19.45 4.43
N GLY A 82 23.16 -19.07 3.15
CA GLY A 82 22.85 -19.95 2.02
C GLY A 82 21.38 -19.95 1.58
N GLU A 83 20.55 -19.08 2.15
CA GLU A 83 19.13 -18.98 1.82
C GLU A 83 18.88 -17.92 0.72
N GLU A 84 17.91 -18.20 -0.15
CA GLU A 84 17.47 -17.25 -1.17
C GLU A 84 16.60 -16.18 -0.52
N GLU A 85 17.01 -14.92 -0.60
CA GLU A 85 16.21 -13.79 -0.11
C GLU A 85 15.17 -13.41 -1.17
N ASP A 86 13.86 -13.45 -0.84
CA ASP A 86 12.85 -12.91 -1.73
C ASP A 86 12.87 -11.38 -1.62
N PRO A 87 13.20 -10.64 -2.70
CA PRO A 87 13.28 -9.17 -2.66
C PRO A 87 11.93 -8.51 -2.32
N ARG A 88 10.83 -9.27 -2.29
CA ARG A 88 9.49 -8.80 -1.92
C ARG A 88 9.22 -8.83 -0.43
N ASP A 89 10.00 -9.55 0.38
CA ASP A 89 9.67 -9.86 1.77
C ASP A 89 9.46 -8.61 2.64
N GLU A 90 10.31 -7.60 2.48
CA GLU A 90 10.17 -6.33 3.20
C GLU A 90 8.87 -5.61 2.86
N LEU A 91 8.50 -5.57 1.57
CA LEU A 91 7.27 -4.95 1.11
C LEU A 91 6.04 -5.70 1.65
N VAL A 92 6.05 -7.04 1.61
CA VAL A 92 4.96 -7.86 2.15
C VAL A 92 4.76 -7.59 3.64
N ARG A 93 5.85 -7.53 4.41
CA ARG A 93 5.80 -7.20 5.84
C ARG A 93 5.17 -5.84 6.09
N GLN A 94 5.59 -4.80 5.36
CA GLN A 94 5.03 -3.45 5.50
C GLN A 94 3.54 -3.40 5.14
N LEU A 95 3.12 -4.10 4.09
CA LEU A 95 1.72 -4.16 3.69
C LEU A 95 0.84 -4.87 4.73
N LEU A 96 1.33 -5.96 5.32
CA LEU A 96 0.63 -6.68 6.39
C LEU A 96 0.47 -5.82 7.65
N GLU A 97 1.55 -5.16 8.06
CA GLU A 97 1.56 -4.26 9.20
C GLU A 97 0.59 -3.08 9.00
N TYR A 98 0.67 -2.42 7.85
CA TYR A 98 -0.24 -1.32 7.51
C TYR A 98 -1.71 -1.80 7.48
N LYS A 99 -1.98 -2.99 6.91
CA LYS A 99 -3.33 -3.58 6.90
C LYS A 99 -3.86 -3.83 8.31
N GLU A 100 -3.04 -4.32 9.22
CA GLU A 100 -3.42 -4.52 10.62
C GLU A 100 -3.74 -3.20 11.31
N TYR A 101 -2.87 -2.20 11.18
CA TYR A 101 -3.11 -0.88 11.76
C TYR A 101 -4.36 -0.20 11.18
N LYS A 102 -4.61 -0.35 9.88
CA LYS A 102 -5.82 0.14 9.23
C LYS A 102 -7.09 -0.52 9.80
N LEU A 103 -7.03 -1.83 10.07
CA LEU A 103 -8.16 -2.53 10.71
C LEU A 103 -8.37 -2.07 12.16
N LEU A 104 -7.28 -1.86 12.91
CA LEU A 104 -7.35 -1.37 14.29
C LEU A 104 -7.89 0.06 14.35
N SER A 105 -7.48 0.94 13.44
CA SER A 105 -7.99 2.31 13.37
C SER A 105 -9.49 2.34 13.08
N MET A 106 -9.98 1.47 12.18
CA MET A 106 -11.41 1.31 11.93
C MET A 106 -12.17 0.86 13.18
N LYS A 107 -11.68 -0.17 13.89
CA LYS A 107 -12.30 -0.63 15.14
C LYS A 107 -12.32 0.45 16.22
N LEU A 108 -11.24 1.23 16.34
CA LEU A 108 -11.18 2.34 17.28
C LEU A 108 -12.19 3.42 16.93
N ARG A 109 -12.34 3.75 15.64
CA ARG A 109 -13.36 4.69 15.17
C ARG A 109 -14.76 4.21 15.52
N ASP A 110 -15.06 2.94 15.28
CA ASP A 110 -16.36 2.35 15.64
C ASP A 110 -16.61 2.44 17.16
N TYR A 111 -15.60 2.18 17.99
CA TYR A 111 -15.74 2.35 19.44
C TYR A 111 -15.97 3.82 19.85
N MET A 112 -15.31 4.77 19.19
CA MET A 112 -15.49 6.20 19.47
C MET A 112 -16.90 6.67 19.10
N GLU A 113 -17.43 6.23 17.96
CA GLU A 113 -18.80 6.55 17.55
C GLU A 113 -19.81 6.01 18.56
N ASN A 114 -19.69 4.73 18.95
CA ASN A 114 -20.56 4.12 19.95
C ASN A 114 -20.45 4.77 21.35
N ALA A 115 -19.27 5.25 21.73
CA ALA A 115 -19.07 5.96 22.99
C ALA A 115 -19.68 7.37 22.98
N GLY A 116 -19.72 8.03 21.82
CA GLY A 116 -20.34 9.35 21.63
C GLY A 116 -21.85 9.35 21.90
N ASP A 117 -22.52 8.22 21.68
CA ASP A 117 -23.95 8.04 21.96
C ASP A 117 -24.28 7.88 23.45
N VAL A 118 -23.27 7.73 24.32
CA VAL A 118 -23.46 7.55 25.76
C VAL A 118 -23.34 8.88 26.50
N VAL A 119 -24.47 9.57 26.71
CA VAL A 119 -24.51 10.80 27.53
C VAL A 119 -24.39 10.43 29.01
N THR A 120 -23.25 10.73 29.62
CA THR A 120 -23.05 10.54 31.06
C THR A 120 -23.72 11.68 31.85
N ARG A 121 -24.69 11.33 32.71
CA ARG A 121 -25.33 12.29 33.62
C ARG A 121 -24.40 12.56 34.80
N LYS A 122 -23.81 13.77 34.86
CA LYS A 122 -23.10 14.24 36.06
C LYS A 122 -24.08 14.29 37.24
N GLN A 123 -23.72 13.62 38.34
CA GLN A 123 -24.35 13.81 39.65
C GLN A 123 -23.92 15.16 40.24
#